data_AF-A0A8T5NTK6-F1
#
_entry.id   AF-A0A8T5NTK6-F1
#
_cell.length_a   1.000
_cell.length_b   1.000
_cell.length_c   1.000
_cell.angle_alpha   90.00
_cell.angle_beta   90.00
_cell.angle_gamma   90.00
#
_symmetry.space_group_name_H-M   'P 1'
#
loop_
_entity.id
_entity.type
_entity.pdbx_description
1 polymer ?
#
loop_
_entity_poly.entity_id
_entity_poly.type
_entity_poly.pdbx_seq_one_letter_code
_entity_poly.pdbx_strand_id
1 'polypeptide(L)'
;MIPKKEEDKSFKISWKFVLVILSILIIIIFFAFYFGVIKKTCEDDICFNEALKDCSMTKYLKVHNLNYYKYSIDGSKGDNCKLNIDLVKMAVGTPQEKIDLFEGKGMKCEVPKLELAKLQSKDIESILSYCTGPLKEAMYEQIIEKLYTLIVSNMGEILFEIEDVLTS
;
A
#
# COMPACT_ATOMS: atom_id res chain seq x y z
N MET A 1 0.18 -45.67 -59.27
CA MET A 1 0.33 -44.90 -58.01
C MET A 1 -0.51 -43.64 -58.14
N ILE A 2 -1.49 -43.46 -57.25
CA ILE A 2 -2.49 -42.38 -57.31
C ILE A 2 -1.91 -41.13 -56.61
N PRO A 3 -1.86 -39.95 -57.25
CA PRO A 3 -1.51 -38.72 -56.57
C PRO A 3 -2.69 -38.22 -55.71
N LYS A 4 -2.45 -38.05 -54.41
CA LYS A 4 -3.36 -37.37 -53.48
C LYS A 4 -3.37 -35.88 -53.81
N LYS A 5 -4.54 -35.34 -54.14
CA LYS A 5 -4.80 -33.91 -54.31
C LYS A 5 -4.98 -33.30 -52.92
N GLU A 6 -4.07 -32.44 -52.49
CA GLU A 6 -4.27 -31.56 -51.34
C GLU A 6 -5.23 -30.44 -51.76
N GLU A 7 -6.43 -30.43 -51.17
CA GLU A 7 -7.36 -29.30 -51.30
C GLU A 7 -6.92 -28.18 -50.37
N ASP A 8 -6.16 -27.24 -50.92
CA ASP A 8 -5.85 -25.97 -50.28
C ASP A 8 -7.10 -25.10 -50.29
N LYS A 9 -7.90 -25.18 -49.21
CA LYS A 9 -9.11 -24.35 -49.02
C LYS A 9 -8.68 -22.91 -48.79
N SER A 10 -8.44 -22.19 -49.88
CA SER A 10 -8.31 -20.74 -49.93
C SER A 10 -9.61 -20.09 -49.44
N PHE A 11 -9.66 -19.87 -48.14
CA PHE A 11 -10.75 -19.18 -47.47
C PHE A 11 -10.67 -17.71 -47.89
N LYS A 12 -11.45 -17.32 -48.91
CA LYS A 12 -11.62 -15.92 -49.34
C LYS A 12 -12.33 -15.14 -48.24
N ILE A 13 -11.58 -14.74 -47.22
CA ILE A 13 -12.08 -13.89 -46.14
C ILE A 13 -12.35 -12.52 -46.75
N SER A 14 -13.63 -12.18 -46.87
CA SER A 14 -14.06 -10.86 -47.30
C SER A 14 -13.49 -9.82 -46.34
N TRP A 15 -12.89 -8.74 -46.83
CA TRP A 15 -12.27 -7.67 -46.03
C TRP A 15 -13.19 -7.13 -44.93
N LYS A 16 -14.51 -7.17 -45.16
CA LYS A 16 -15.53 -6.80 -44.17
C LYS A 16 -15.51 -7.69 -42.91
N PHE A 17 -15.22 -8.99 -43.05
CA PHE A 17 -15.07 -9.90 -41.91
C PHE A 17 -13.81 -9.61 -41.10
N VAL A 18 -12.70 -9.24 -41.76
CA VAL A 18 -11.46 -8.86 -41.08
C VAL A 18 -11.69 -7.62 -40.20
N LEU A 19 -12.40 -6.62 -40.72
CA LEU A 19 -12.73 -5.40 -39.95
C LEU A 19 -13.63 -5.69 -38.75
N VAL A 20 -14.61 -6.58 -38.89
CA VAL A 20 -15.49 -6.96 -37.77
C VAL A 20 -14.70 -7.67 -36.68
N ILE A 21 -13.85 -8.64 -37.04
CA ILE A 21 -13.01 -9.38 -36.07
C ILE A 21 -12.04 -8.42 -35.36
N LEU A 22 -11.41 -7.51 -36.10
CA LEU A 22 -10.51 -6.51 -35.52
C LEU A 22 -11.23 -5.61 -34.51
N SER A 23 -12.47 -5.17 -34.82
CA SER A 23 -13.26 -4.34 -33.92
C SER A 23 -13.62 -5.07 -32.62
N ILE A 24 -13.98 -6.36 -32.70
CA ILE A 24 -14.31 -7.19 -31.54
C ILE A 24 -13.06 -7.38 -30.67
N LEU A 25 -11.90 -7.59 -31.29
CA LEU A 25 -10.64 -7.78 -30.58
C LEU A 25 -10.21 -6.50 -29.83
N ILE A 26 -10.42 -5.32 -30.43
CA ILE A 26 -10.20 -4.02 -29.77
C ILE A 26 -11.14 -3.85 -28.57
N ILE A 27 -12.42 -4.19 -28.72
CA ILE A 27 -13.41 -4.12 -27.63
C ILE A 27 -12.99 -5.05 -26.48
N ILE A 28 -12.56 -6.28 -26.77
CA ILE A 28 -12.10 -7.22 -25.74
C ILE A 28 -10.86 -6.68 -25.00
N ILE A 29 -9.88 -6.12 -25.72
CA ILE A 29 -8.69 -5.50 -25.10
C ILE A 29 -9.10 -4.31 -24.23
N PHE A 30 -10.01 -3.48 -24.71
CA PHE A 30 -10.53 -2.34 -23.96
C PHE A 30 -11.23 -2.79 -22.68
N PHE A 31 -12.12 -3.77 -22.76
CA PHE A 31 -12.79 -4.35 -21.60
C PHE A 31 -11.78 -5.00 -20.63
N ALA A 32 -10.82 -5.78 -21.12
CA ALA A 32 -9.80 -6.41 -20.28
C ALA A 32 -8.95 -5.37 -19.55
N PHE A 33 -8.60 -4.25 -20.21
CA PHE A 33 -7.85 -3.16 -19.60
C PHE A 33 -8.67 -2.41 -18.54
N TYR A 34 -9.94 -2.11 -18.83
CA TYR A 34 -10.81 -1.44 -17.87
C TYR A 34 -11.15 -2.34 -16.67
N PHE A 35 -11.54 -3.59 -16.89
CA PHE A 35 -11.93 -4.48 -15.80
C PHE A 35 -10.73 -5.05 -15.01
N GLY A 36 -9.58 -5.26 -15.66
CA GLY A 36 -8.38 -5.81 -15.00
C GLY A 36 -7.67 -4.84 -14.05
N VAL A 37 -7.90 -3.53 -14.17
CA VAL A 37 -7.19 -2.49 -13.39
C VAL A 37 -8.06 -1.89 -12.27
N ILE A 38 -9.37 -2.20 -12.23
CA ILE A 38 -10.27 -1.66 -11.21
C ILE A 38 -10.03 -2.38 -9.88
N LYS A 39 -9.27 -1.73 -8.99
CA LYS A 39 -9.22 -2.09 -7.58
C LYS A 39 -10.60 -1.86 -6.98
N LYS A 40 -11.12 -2.83 -6.22
CA LYS A 40 -12.33 -2.62 -5.42
C LYS A 40 -12.06 -1.50 -4.41
N THR A 41 -13.09 -0.74 -4.04
CA THR A 41 -12.97 0.27 -2.98
C THR A 41 -13.71 -0.26 -1.76
N CYS A 42 -13.04 -0.28 -0.62
CA CYS A 42 -13.66 -0.62 0.66
C CYS A 42 -14.11 0.67 1.36
N GLU A 43 -15.28 0.63 1.99
CA GLU A 43 -15.82 1.74 2.78
C GLU A 43 -15.54 1.57 4.28
N ASP A 44 -15.32 0.34 4.74
CA ASP A 44 -15.10 0.01 6.14
C ASP A 44 -13.82 -0.84 6.36
N ASP A 45 -13.41 -0.92 7.62
CA ASP A 45 -12.27 -1.72 8.06
C ASP A 45 -12.48 -3.22 7.81
N ILE A 46 -13.72 -3.71 7.83
CA ILE A 46 -14.03 -5.15 7.71
C ILE A 46 -13.71 -5.62 6.30
N CYS A 47 -14.23 -4.93 5.28
CA CYS A 47 -13.94 -5.14 3.87
C CYS A 47 -12.43 -5.08 3.61
N PHE A 48 -11.75 -4.08 4.17
CA PHE A 48 -10.31 -3.93 3.95
C PHE A 48 -9.52 -5.06 4.60
N ASN A 49 -9.88 -5.48 5.81
CA ASN A 49 -9.22 -6.59 6.52
C ASN A 49 -9.44 -7.93 5.80
N GLU A 50 -10.63 -8.19 5.26
CA GLU A 50 -10.89 -9.36 4.41
C GLU A 50 -10.05 -9.32 3.15
N ALA A 51 -10.04 -8.18 2.46
CA ALA A 51 -9.21 -7.99 1.29
C ALA A 51 -7.71 -8.16 1.58
N LEU A 52 -7.25 -7.75 2.77
CA LEU A 52 -5.86 -7.90 3.21
C LEU A 52 -5.49 -9.36 3.48
N LYS A 53 -6.39 -10.16 4.07
CA LYS A 53 -6.19 -11.60 4.27
C LYS A 53 -6.00 -12.33 2.95
N ASP A 54 -6.84 -12.02 1.97
CA ASP A 54 -6.77 -12.65 0.65
C ASP A 54 -5.74 -11.97 -0.27
N CYS A 55 -5.13 -10.88 0.19
CA CYS A 55 -4.30 -9.99 -0.62
C CYS A 55 -4.97 -9.60 -1.94
N SER A 56 -6.27 -9.33 -1.89
CA SER A 56 -7.06 -8.92 -3.05
C SER A 56 -6.88 -7.43 -3.33
N MET A 57 -6.85 -7.05 -4.60
CA MET A 57 -6.60 -5.67 -5.00
C MET A 57 -7.73 -4.75 -4.55
N THR A 58 -7.45 -3.89 -3.58
CA THR A 58 -8.43 -2.96 -3.00
C THR A 58 -7.82 -1.59 -2.70
N LYS A 59 -8.66 -0.57 -2.58
CA LYS A 59 -8.34 0.76 -2.07
C LYS A 59 -9.20 1.04 -0.84
N TYR A 60 -8.61 1.67 0.16
CA TYR A 60 -9.31 2.00 1.39
C TYR A 60 -8.82 3.35 1.92
N LEU A 61 -9.74 4.25 2.23
CA LEU A 61 -9.43 5.55 2.83
C LEU A 61 -9.88 5.52 4.28
N LYS A 62 -8.94 5.66 5.20
CA LYS A 62 -9.19 5.61 6.65
C LYS A 62 -8.84 6.93 7.30
N VAL A 63 -9.72 7.41 8.16
CA VAL A 63 -9.40 8.50 9.09
C VAL A 63 -8.90 7.89 10.39
N HIS A 64 -7.68 8.24 10.81
CA HIS A 64 -7.09 7.79 12.06
C HIS A 64 -6.39 8.95 12.74
N ASN A 65 -6.74 9.25 14.00
CA ASN A 65 -6.29 10.43 14.73
C ASN A 65 -6.45 11.73 13.93
N LEU A 66 -7.59 11.88 13.24
CA LEU A 66 -7.91 13.01 12.35
C LEU A 66 -6.99 13.16 11.12
N ASN A 67 -6.05 12.24 10.90
CA ASN A 67 -5.25 12.15 9.69
C ASN A 67 -5.95 11.25 8.66
N TYR A 68 -5.78 11.55 7.38
CA TYR A 68 -6.33 10.78 6.27
C TYR A 68 -5.25 9.89 5.67
N TYR A 69 -5.43 8.57 5.80
CA TYR A 69 -4.55 7.57 5.23
C TYR A 69 -5.25 6.84 4.08
N LYS A 70 -4.54 6.68 2.98
CA LYS A 70 -4.98 5.88 1.84
C LYS A 70 -4.16 4.61 1.78
N TYR A 71 -4.85 3.49 1.91
CA TYR A 71 -4.30 2.15 1.77
C TYR A 71 -4.64 1.61 0.38
N SER A 72 -3.71 0.90 -0.23
CA SER A 72 -3.92 0.26 -1.54
C SER A 72 -3.19 -1.07 -1.60
N ILE A 73 -3.95 -2.15 -1.79
CA ILE A 73 -3.40 -3.49 -2.00
C ILE A 73 -3.20 -3.68 -3.51
N ASP A 74 -1.96 -4.00 -3.90
CA ASP A 74 -1.58 -4.23 -5.30
C ASP A 74 -1.67 -5.71 -5.71
N GLY A 75 -2.02 -6.59 -4.76
CA GLY A 75 -2.05 -8.03 -4.95
C GLY A 75 -0.80 -8.72 -4.40
N SER A 76 -0.69 -10.02 -4.65
CA SER A 76 0.43 -10.83 -4.15
C SER A 76 1.57 -10.94 -5.17
N LYS A 77 2.81 -10.95 -4.68
CA LYS A 77 4.01 -11.34 -5.43
C LYS A 77 4.69 -12.47 -4.68
N GLY A 78 4.50 -13.70 -5.17
CA GLY A 78 4.89 -14.91 -4.43
C GLY A 78 4.13 -15.00 -3.11
N ASP A 79 4.87 -15.19 -2.01
CA ASP A 79 4.31 -15.29 -0.66
C ASP A 79 4.12 -13.95 0.05
N ASN A 80 4.46 -12.84 -0.62
CA ASN A 80 4.32 -11.49 -0.08
C ASN A 80 3.08 -10.80 -0.65
N CYS A 81 2.37 -10.06 0.20
CA CYS A 81 1.34 -9.12 -0.19
C CYS A 81 1.92 -7.72 -0.34
N LYS A 82 1.59 -7.06 -1.45
CA LYS A 82 2.02 -5.68 -1.71
C LYS A 82 0.96 -4.70 -1.24
N LEU A 83 1.35 -3.88 -0.27
CA LEU A 83 0.51 -2.84 0.31
C LEU A 83 1.19 -1.49 0.12
N ASN A 84 0.45 -0.48 -0.32
CA ASN A 84 0.87 0.91 -0.30
C ASN A 84 0.07 1.67 0.74
N ILE A 85 0.75 2.55 1.46
CA ILE A 85 0.17 3.39 2.50
C ILE A 85 0.63 4.81 2.22
N ASP A 86 -0.33 5.70 1.94
CA ASP A 86 -0.09 7.11 1.71
C ASP A 86 -0.76 7.92 2.83
N LEU A 87 -0.03 8.85 3.42
CA LEU A 87 -0.58 9.85 4.33
C LEU A 87 -1.04 11.04 3.51
N VAL A 88 -2.33 11.05 3.16
CA VAL A 88 -2.92 12.03 2.24
C VAL A 88 -3.00 13.39 2.88
N LYS A 89 -3.37 13.45 4.16
CA LYS A 89 -3.57 14.71 4.87
C LYS A 89 -3.41 14.57 6.37
N MET A 90 -2.72 15.53 6.99
CA MET A 90 -2.58 15.63 8.43
C MET A 90 -3.81 16.28 9.09
N ALA A 91 -3.96 16.05 10.39
CA ALA A 91 -5.01 16.64 11.21
C ALA A 91 -4.92 18.17 11.21
N VAL A 92 -6.06 18.84 11.26
CA VAL A 92 -6.12 20.30 11.38
C VAL A 92 -5.47 20.73 12.69
N GLY A 93 -4.60 21.75 12.64
CA GLY A 93 -3.84 22.23 13.80
C GLY A 93 -2.50 21.53 14.03
N THR A 94 -2.12 20.59 13.16
CA THR A 94 -0.76 20.03 13.15
C THR A 94 0.26 21.14 12.86
N PRO A 95 1.39 21.22 13.60
CA PRO A 95 2.47 22.16 13.30
C PRO A 95 2.98 22.02 11.86
N GLN A 96 3.30 23.14 11.19
CA GLN A 96 3.71 23.14 9.79
C GLN A 96 4.90 22.21 9.52
N GLU A 97 5.89 22.18 10.43
CA GLU A 97 7.05 21.28 10.34
C GLU A 97 6.63 19.80 10.22
N LYS A 98 5.62 19.38 10.97
CA LYS A 98 5.10 18.00 10.89
C LYS A 98 4.27 17.77 9.62
N ILE A 99 3.58 18.79 9.13
CA ILE A 99 2.88 18.70 7.83
C ILE A 99 3.91 18.47 6.73
N ASP A 100 4.96 19.28 6.67
CA ASP A 100 6.02 19.17 5.66
C ASP A 100 6.78 17.84 5.77
N LEU A 101 6.93 17.33 7.00
CA LEU A 101 7.60 16.06 7.26
C LEU A 101 6.75 14.84 6.86
N PHE A 102 5.43 14.89 6.88
CA PHE A 102 4.56 13.70 6.78
C PHE A 102 3.54 13.72 5.65
N GLU A 103 2.93 14.87 5.36
CA GLU A 103 1.81 14.96 4.41
C GLU A 103 2.28 14.68 2.98
N GLY A 104 1.48 13.90 2.24
CA GLY A 104 1.78 13.49 0.87
C GLY A 104 2.84 12.40 0.75
N LYS A 105 3.51 12.00 1.85
CA LYS A 105 4.47 10.89 1.82
C LYS A 105 3.75 9.54 1.84
N GLY A 106 4.38 8.57 1.17
CA GLY A 106 3.90 7.20 1.12
C GLY A 106 5.00 6.19 1.41
N MET A 107 4.59 4.95 1.63
CA MET A 107 5.47 3.80 1.75
C MET A 107 4.86 2.57 1.08
N LYS A 108 5.74 1.68 0.63
CA LYS A 108 5.39 0.39 0.03
C LYS A 108 5.85 -0.72 0.95
N CYS A 109 4.96 -1.65 1.25
CA CYS A 109 5.19 -2.76 2.15
C CYS A 109 5.05 -4.08 1.39
N GLU A 110 6.01 -4.98 1.57
CA GLU A 110 5.96 -6.35 1.08
C GLU A 110 5.83 -7.28 2.28
N VAL A 111 4.60 -7.53 2.72
CA VAL A 111 4.33 -8.26 3.95
C VAL A 111 4.08 -9.75 3.65
N PRO A 112 4.78 -10.69 4.30
CA PRO A 112 4.51 -12.12 4.12
C PRO A 112 3.07 -12.48 4.50
N LYS A 113 2.39 -13.30 3.69
CA LYS A 113 0.99 -13.72 3.94
C LYS A 113 0.79 -14.39 5.31
N LEU A 114 1.79 -15.15 5.77
CA LEU A 114 1.78 -15.79 7.09
C LEU A 114 1.75 -14.78 8.24
N GLU A 115 2.38 -13.61 8.07
CA GLU A 115 2.37 -12.56 9.07
C GLU A 115 1.09 -11.70 8.99
N LEU A 116 0.50 -11.54 7.80
CA LEU A 116 -0.81 -10.87 7.65
C LEU A 116 -1.92 -11.53 8.44
N ALA A 117 -1.91 -12.86 8.57
CA ALA A 117 -2.88 -13.58 9.38
C ALA A 117 -2.80 -13.23 10.88
N LYS A 118 -1.62 -12.79 11.35
CA LYS A 118 -1.38 -12.37 12.74
C LYS A 118 -1.62 -10.89 12.96
N LEU A 119 -1.57 -10.10 11.88
CA LEU A 119 -1.76 -8.66 11.90
C LEU A 119 -3.24 -8.32 12.03
N GLN A 120 -3.63 -7.82 13.20
CA GLN A 120 -4.84 -7.01 13.30
C GLN A 120 -4.49 -5.60 12.83
N SER A 121 -5.36 -4.94 12.08
CA SER A 121 -5.15 -3.62 11.45
C SER A 121 -4.89 -2.45 12.42
N LYS A 122 -4.70 -2.72 13.71
CA LYS A 122 -4.39 -1.74 14.74
C LYS A 122 -2.89 -1.49 14.91
N ASP A 123 -2.02 -2.45 14.56
CA ASP A 123 -0.58 -2.33 14.79
C ASP A 123 0.19 -2.04 13.51
N ILE A 124 -0.04 -0.86 12.91
CA ILE A 124 0.72 -0.39 11.74
C ILE A 124 2.23 -0.35 12.05
N GLU A 125 2.62 -0.14 13.30
CA GLU A 125 4.02 -0.15 13.72
C GLU A 125 4.70 -1.50 13.46
N SER A 126 3.97 -2.60 13.65
CA SER A 126 4.51 -3.95 13.47
C SER A 126 4.80 -4.29 12.00
N ILE A 127 4.17 -3.57 11.05
CA ILE A 127 4.43 -3.76 9.61
C ILE A 127 5.52 -2.86 9.06
N LEU A 128 5.98 -1.85 9.81
CA LEU A 128 7.00 -0.90 9.34
C LEU A 128 8.31 -1.58 8.92
N SER A 129 8.65 -2.71 9.55
CA SER A 129 9.82 -3.54 9.20
C SER A 129 9.76 -4.03 7.74
N TYR A 130 8.56 -4.32 7.23
CA TYR A 130 8.31 -4.77 5.85
C TYR A 130 8.09 -3.62 4.86
N CYS A 131 8.08 -2.37 5.33
CA CYS A 131 7.83 -1.20 4.51
C CYS A 131 9.13 -0.50 4.07
N THR A 132 9.03 0.25 2.98
CA THR A 132 10.09 1.11 2.45
C THR A 132 9.49 2.39 1.90
N GLY A 133 10.19 3.52 2.03
CA GLY A 133 9.79 4.80 1.45
C GLY A 133 9.76 5.97 2.43
N PRO A 134 9.52 7.19 1.92
CA PRO A 134 9.66 8.44 2.68
C PRO A 134 8.78 8.53 3.93
N LEU A 135 7.60 7.91 3.91
CA LEU A 135 6.73 7.91 5.09
C LEU A 135 7.33 7.11 6.25
N LYS A 136 8.00 5.98 5.97
CA LYS A 136 8.69 5.18 6.98
C LYS A 136 9.86 5.95 7.60
N GLU A 137 10.62 6.65 6.77
CA GLU A 137 11.75 7.47 7.22
C GLU A 137 11.29 8.58 8.16
N ALA A 138 10.25 9.33 7.76
CA ALA A 138 9.64 10.36 8.59
C ALA A 138 9.10 9.80 9.92
N MET A 139 8.49 8.61 9.89
CA MET A 139 8.05 7.95 11.12
C MET A 139 9.22 7.62 12.05
N TYR A 140 10.35 7.13 11.52
CA TYR A 140 11.53 6.87 12.35
C TYR A 140 12.15 8.14 12.91
N GLU A 141 12.21 9.21 12.13
CA GLU A 141 12.69 10.50 12.60
C GLU A 141 11.89 10.98 13.82
N GLN A 142 10.56 10.88 13.78
CA GLN A 142 9.72 11.24 14.92
C GLN A 142 9.83 10.28 16.10
N ILE A 143 10.07 8.98 15.87
CA ILE A 143 10.36 8.02 16.96
C ILE A 143 11.67 8.40 17.66
N ILE A 144 12.71 8.73 16.88
CA ILE A 144 14.02 9.13 17.37
C ILE A 144 13.90 10.42 18.20
N GLU A 145 13.20 11.43 17.69
CA GLU A 145 12.96 12.70 18.41
C GLU A 145 12.30 12.48 19.79
N LYS A 146 11.28 11.61 19.85
CA LYS A 146 10.61 11.24 21.10
C LYS A 146 11.54 10.51 22.05
N LEU A 147 12.36 9.57 21.54
CA LEU A 147 13.34 8.86 22.35
C LEU A 147 14.36 9.82 22.97
N TYR A 148 14.89 10.77 22.18
CA TYR A 148 15.79 11.80 22.70
C TYR A 148 15.13 12.64 23.80
N THR A 149 13.88 13.05 23.59
CA THR A 149 13.14 13.85 24.59
C THR A 149 12.97 13.09 25.90
N LEU A 150 12.62 11.80 25.84
CA LEU A 150 12.47 10.96 27.03
C LEU A 150 13.80 10.74 27.77
N ILE A 151 14.89 10.50 27.03
CA ILE A 151 16.22 10.33 27.63
C ILE A 151 16.65 11.60 28.35
N VAL A 152 16.51 12.76 27.70
CA VAL A 152 16.89 14.06 28.28
C VAL A 152 16.03 14.37 29.52
N SER A 153 14.72 14.13 29.46
CA SER A 153 13.82 14.36 30.60
C SER A 153 14.22 13.53 31.82
N ASN A 154 14.53 12.24 31.62
CA ASN A 154 14.91 11.36 32.72
C ASN A 154 16.33 11.63 33.25
N MET A 155 17.27 12.08 32.41
CA MET A 155 18.61 12.44 32.86
C MET A 155 18.63 13.74 33.69
N GLY A 156 17.72 14.68 33.39
CA GLY A 156 17.56 15.90 34.19
C GLY A 156 17.18 15.59 35.64
N GLU A 157 16.29 14.62 35.86
CA GLU A 157 15.86 14.21 37.21
C GLU A 157 16.99 13.57 38.02
N ILE A 158 17.85 12.75 37.38
CA ILE A 158 18.99 12.10 38.05
C ILE A 158 20.05 13.12 38.49
N LEU A 159 20.24 14.21 37.73
CA LEU A 159 21.22 15.23 38.09
C LEU A 159 20.82 16.03 39.34
N PHE A 160 19.52 16.27 39.55
CA PHE A 160 19.02 16.94 40.76
C PHE A 160 19.20 16.08 42.02
N GLU A 161 19.04 14.76 41.92
CA GLU A 161 19.26 13.84 43.05
C GLU A 161 20.73 13.74 43.48
N ILE A 162 21.66 13.84 42.52
CA ILE A 162 23.11 13.78 42.80
C ILE A 162 23.61 15.09 43.42
N GLU A 163 23.06 16.23 43.01
CA GLU A 163 23.43 17.54 43.57
C GLU A 163 23.00 17.65 45.04
N ASP A 164 21.80 17.17 45.40
CA ASP A 164 21.29 17.21 46.78
C ASP A 164 22.14 16.35 47.75
N VAL A 165 22.64 15.20 47.30
CA VAL A 165 23.54 14.31 48.09
C VAL A 165 24.95 14.88 48.25
N LEU A 166 25.43 15.69 47.29
CA LEU A 166 26.76 16.31 47.38
C LEU A 166 26.77 17.62 48.20
N THR A 167 25.61 18.23 48.42
CA THR A 167 25.46 19.42 49.28
C THR A 167 24.95 19.14 50.70
N SER A 168 24.63 17.88 51.05
CA SER A 168 24.35 17.43 52.42
C SER A 168 25.59 16.89 53.14
#